data_AF-A0A2A4PM35-F1
#
_entry.id   AF-A0A2A4PM35-F1
#
_cell.length_a   1.000
_cell.length_b   1.000
_cell.length_c   1.000
_cell.angle_alpha   90.00
_cell.angle_beta   90.00
_cell.angle_gamma   90.00
#
_symmetry.space_group_name_H-M   'P 1'
#
loop_
_entity.id
_entity.type
_entity.pdbx_description
1 polymer ?
#
loop_
_entity_poly.entity_id
_entity_poly.type
_entity_poly.pdbx_seq_one_letter_code
_entity_poly.pdbx_strand_id
1 'polypeptide(L)'
;MNELVTIVGASYFDPIAKLLEELTTHYKGHEGEIQAGSFVNGYAASICLLSVVCLESYVMRARYIHKSSGDDLNKLPVTKYLKIIYDDYPYFEETNEVFVVRDLLAHNHLLKVSFDYNDEGMKENKTVRISSGDKKFSANVCADTEKTIILGLNTNPILIGYNDSWP
;
A
#
# COMPACT_ATOMS: atom_id res chain seq x y z
N MET A 1 -3.39 -35.84 -19.65
CA MET A 1 -2.29 -34.85 -19.71
C MET A 1 -2.19 -34.26 -18.32
N ASN A 2 -1.01 -34.28 -17.69
CA ASN A 2 -0.85 -33.77 -16.33
C ASN A 2 -0.26 -32.36 -16.41
N GLU A 3 -0.93 -31.40 -15.79
CA GLU A 3 -0.54 -29.99 -15.78
C GLU A 3 -0.33 -29.51 -14.34
N LEU A 4 0.66 -28.65 -14.13
CA LEU A 4 0.93 -28.00 -12.85
C LEU A 4 0.77 -26.50 -12.99
N VAL A 5 -0.12 -25.93 -12.18
CA VAL A 5 -0.40 -24.48 -12.15
C VAL A 5 0.24 -23.92 -10.88
N THR A 6 1.19 -23.02 -11.04
CA THR A 6 2.00 -22.51 -9.93
C THR A 6 1.79 -21.02 -9.72
N ILE A 7 1.97 -20.60 -8.48
CA ILE A 7 2.07 -19.19 -8.07
C ILE A 7 3.15 -19.06 -7.01
N VAL A 8 3.73 -17.88 -6.90
CA VAL A 8 4.74 -17.56 -5.88
C VAL A 8 4.11 -17.01 -4.59
N GLY A 9 2.84 -16.56 -4.63
CA GLY A 9 2.16 -15.91 -3.50
C GLY A 9 2.24 -16.66 -2.18
N ALA A 10 2.14 -17.99 -2.19
CA ALA A 10 2.27 -18.80 -0.97
C ALA A 10 3.63 -18.63 -0.27
N SER A 11 4.70 -18.40 -1.04
CA SER A 11 6.04 -18.20 -0.53
C SER A 11 6.27 -16.82 0.06
N TYR A 12 5.33 -15.87 -0.11
CA TYR A 12 5.46 -14.53 0.46
C TYR A 12 4.96 -14.41 1.89
N PHE A 13 4.20 -15.38 2.41
CA PHE A 13 3.73 -15.31 3.80
C PHE A 13 4.88 -15.28 4.82
N ASP A 14 5.90 -16.13 4.64
CA ASP A 14 7.08 -16.17 5.53
C ASP A 14 7.86 -14.84 5.55
N PRO A 15 8.27 -14.25 4.42
CA PRO A 15 8.95 -12.95 4.43
C PRO A 15 8.05 -11.80 4.92
N ILE A 16 6.73 -11.80 4.63
CA ILE A 16 5.81 -10.81 5.19
C ILE A 16 5.78 -10.91 6.72
N ALA A 17 5.67 -12.13 7.26
CA ALA A 17 5.66 -12.36 8.70
C ALA A 17 6.97 -11.90 9.37
N LYS A 18 8.11 -12.19 8.76
CA LYS A 18 9.42 -11.72 9.25
C LYS A 18 9.53 -10.20 9.24
N LEU A 19 9.09 -9.54 8.17
CA LEU A 19 9.08 -8.07 8.11
C LEU A 19 8.18 -7.47 9.20
N LEU A 20 7.03 -8.08 9.48
CA LEU A 20 6.14 -7.67 10.57
C LEU A 20 6.79 -7.87 11.95
N GLU A 21 7.44 -9.00 12.18
CA GLU A 21 8.18 -9.28 13.42
C GLU A 21 9.30 -8.27 13.65
N GLU A 22 10.11 -8.00 12.63
CA GLU A 22 11.17 -6.99 12.68
C GLU A 22 10.60 -5.58 12.93
N LEU A 23 9.52 -5.20 12.22
CA LEU A 23 8.88 -3.91 12.41
C LEU A 23 8.36 -3.75 13.84
N THR A 24 7.64 -4.74 14.36
CA THR A 24 7.06 -4.70 15.71
C THR A 24 8.12 -4.75 16.81
N THR A 25 9.22 -5.47 16.61
CA THR A 25 10.32 -5.57 17.58
C THR A 25 11.13 -4.28 17.69
N HIS A 26 11.36 -3.61 16.56
CA HIS A 26 12.24 -2.45 16.50
C HIS A 26 11.49 -1.11 16.48
N TYR A 27 10.16 -1.12 16.40
CA TYR A 27 9.36 0.09 16.55
C TYR A 27 9.51 0.65 17.98
N LYS A 28 10.19 1.79 18.10
CA LYS A 28 10.42 2.49 19.38
C LYS A 28 9.52 3.70 19.58
N GLY A 29 8.46 3.84 18.79
CA GLY A 29 7.64 5.05 18.74
C GLY A 29 8.19 6.10 17.78
N HIS A 30 7.78 7.35 17.98
CA HIS A 30 8.00 8.45 17.04
C HIS A 30 9.49 8.85 16.91
N GLU A 31 9.95 9.04 15.67
CA GLU A 31 11.25 9.62 15.33
C GLU A 31 11.05 10.94 14.53
N GLY A 32 10.46 11.96 15.18
CA GLY A 32 10.29 13.31 14.62
C GLY A 32 8.96 13.58 13.91
N GLU A 33 8.69 14.85 13.59
CA GLU A 33 7.42 15.31 13.00
C GLU A 33 7.35 15.18 11.46
N ILE A 34 8.50 15.15 10.77
CA ILE A 34 8.58 15.32 9.31
C ILE A 34 8.60 14.00 8.53
N GLN A 35 9.20 12.96 9.10
CA GLN A 35 9.35 11.68 8.42
C GLN A 35 9.24 10.53 9.42
N ALA A 36 8.72 9.40 8.95
CA ALA A 36 8.91 8.13 9.61
C ALA A 36 10.42 7.83 9.69
N GLY A 37 10.87 7.24 10.81
CA GLY A 37 12.20 6.67 10.90
C GLY A 37 12.46 5.74 9.71
N SER A 38 13.65 5.80 9.11
CA SER A 38 13.96 5.08 7.87
C SER A 38 13.70 3.57 7.96
N PHE A 39 13.89 3.00 9.16
CA PHE A 39 13.53 1.62 9.47
C PHE A 39 12.02 1.39 9.35
N VAL A 40 11.21 2.16 10.09
CA VAL A 40 9.74 2.03 10.09
C VAL A 40 9.19 2.24 8.68
N ASN A 41 9.65 3.28 8.00
CA ASN A 41 9.22 3.61 6.65
C ASN A 41 9.50 2.49 5.65
N GLY A 42 10.75 2.01 5.62
CA GLY A 42 11.19 0.97 4.70
C GLY A 42 10.47 -0.35 4.93
N TYR A 43 10.29 -0.76 6.20
CA TYR A 43 9.59 -1.99 6.54
C TYR A 43 8.09 -1.91 6.24
N ALA A 44 7.41 -0.83 6.65
CA ALA A 44 5.99 -0.63 6.37
C ALA A 44 5.70 -0.60 4.86
N ALA A 45 6.51 0.14 4.09
CA ALA A 45 6.41 0.16 2.63
C ALA A 45 6.64 -1.24 2.02
N SER A 46 7.65 -1.97 2.50
CA SER A 46 7.95 -3.33 2.02
C SER A 46 6.83 -4.31 2.32
N ILE A 47 6.23 -4.26 3.52
CA ILE A 47 5.09 -5.07 3.91
C ILE A 47 3.89 -4.78 3.00
N CYS A 48 3.58 -3.51 2.75
CA CYS A 48 2.50 -3.11 1.85
C CYS A 48 2.71 -3.66 0.44
N LEU A 49 3.89 -3.43 -0.14
CA LEU A 49 4.21 -3.89 -1.51
C LEU A 49 4.13 -5.41 -1.61
N LEU A 50 4.76 -6.14 -0.68
CA LEU A 50 4.82 -7.60 -0.73
C LEU A 50 3.45 -8.23 -0.49
N SER A 51 2.63 -7.63 0.37
CA SER A 51 1.24 -8.08 0.62
C SER A 51 0.36 -7.92 -0.63
N VAL A 52 0.46 -6.79 -1.34
CA VAL A 52 -0.28 -6.58 -2.59
C VAL A 52 0.17 -7.57 -3.66
N VAL A 53 1.48 -7.75 -3.85
CA VAL A 53 2.01 -8.71 -4.83
C VAL A 53 1.60 -10.15 -4.47
N CYS A 54 1.53 -10.49 -3.19
CA CYS A 54 0.99 -11.76 -2.72
C CYS A 54 -0.48 -11.96 -3.13
N LEU A 55 -1.33 -10.97 -2.87
CA LEU A 55 -2.74 -11.01 -3.28
C LEU A 55 -2.89 -11.12 -4.81
N GLU A 56 -2.15 -10.32 -5.57
CA GLU A 56 -2.14 -10.36 -7.04
C GLU A 56 -1.78 -11.77 -7.55
N SER A 57 -0.80 -12.43 -6.92
CA SER A 57 -0.40 -13.80 -7.25
C SER A 57 -1.55 -14.79 -7.03
N TYR A 58 -2.25 -14.72 -5.90
CA TYR A 58 -3.42 -15.57 -5.65
C TYR A 58 -4.58 -15.30 -6.61
N VAL A 59 -4.81 -14.04 -6.95
CA VAL A 59 -5.86 -13.64 -7.89
C VAL A 59 -5.58 -14.18 -9.29
N MET A 60 -4.32 -14.23 -9.72
CA MET A 60 -3.97 -14.89 -10.99
C MET A 60 -4.31 -16.38 -11.00
N ARG A 61 -4.10 -17.07 -9.88
CA ARG A 61 -4.53 -18.47 -9.75
C ARG A 61 -6.05 -18.59 -9.76
N ALA A 62 -6.75 -17.68 -9.09
CA ALA A 62 -8.21 -17.65 -9.10
C ALA A 62 -8.75 -17.45 -10.53
N ARG A 63 -8.16 -16.54 -11.31
CA ARG A 63 -8.46 -16.35 -12.74
C ARG A 63 -8.32 -17.63 -13.54
N TYR A 64 -7.22 -18.35 -13.33
CA TYR A 64 -7.03 -19.65 -13.99
C TYR A 64 -8.11 -20.67 -13.60
N ILE A 65 -8.41 -20.82 -12.30
CA ILE A 65 -9.40 -21.79 -11.79
C ILE A 65 -10.80 -21.50 -12.36
N HIS A 66 -11.18 -20.22 -12.42
CA HIS A 66 -12.46 -19.78 -12.98
C HIS A 66 -12.46 -19.72 -14.51
N LYS A 67 -11.38 -20.17 -15.18
CA LYS A 67 -11.22 -20.15 -16.63
C LYS A 67 -11.44 -18.75 -17.23
N SER A 68 -11.06 -17.72 -16.48
CA SER A 68 -11.12 -16.33 -16.94
C SER A 68 -10.29 -16.17 -18.21
N SER A 69 -10.81 -15.40 -19.16
CA SER A 69 -10.17 -15.18 -20.46
C SER A 69 -10.33 -13.71 -20.88
N GLY A 70 -9.60 -13.31 -21.92
CA GLY A 70 -9.69 -11.94 -22.45
C GLY A 70 -9.39 -10.88 -21.39
N ASP A 71 -10.34 -9.97 -21.19
CA ASP A 71 -10.19 -8.81 -20.31
C ASP A 71 -10.20 -9.18 -18.82
N ASP A 72 -10.94 -10.21 -18.41
CA ASP A 72 -10.97 -10.67 -17.01
C ASP A 72 -9.60 -11.21 -16.56
N LEU A 73 -8.87 -11.81 -17.50
CA LEU A 73 -7.52 -12.33 -17.24
C LEU A 73 -6.47 -11.21 -17.24
N ASN A 74 -6.54 -10.31 -18.22
CA ASN A 74 -5.41 -9.43 -18.57
C ASN A 74 -5.59 -7.95 -18.20
N LYS A 75 -6.82 -7.48 -18.04
CA LYS A 75 -7.11 -6.03 -17.90
C LYS A 75 -7.87 -5.68 -16.64
N LEU A 76 -8.66 -6.60 -16.12
CA LEU A 76 -9.49 -6.29 -14.96
C LEU A 76 -8.58 -6.07 -13.74
N PRO A 77 -8.72 -4.95 -13.00
CA PRO A 77 -8.02 -4.75 -11.75
C PRO A 77 -8.37 -5.86 -10.74
N VAL A 78 -7.42 -6.21 -9.87
CA VAL A 78 -7.61 -7.26 -8.86
C VAL A 78 -8.83 -7.02 -7.99
N THR A 79 -9.02 -5.79 -7.48
CA THR A 79 -10.14 -5.45 -6.61
C THR A 79 -11.49 -5.65 -7.30
N LYS A 80 -11.60 -5.26 -8.58
CA LYS A 80 -12.80 -5.48 -9.38
C LYS A 80 -13.03 -6.96 -9.66
N TYR A 81 -11.98 -7.71 -9.95
CA TYR A 81 -12.09 -9.15 -10.18
C TYR A 81 -12.59 -9.88 -8.92
N LEU A 82 -12.06 -9.56 -7.74
CA LEU A 82 -12.52 -10.14 -6.48
C LEU A 82 -14.01 -9.91 -6.24
N LYS A 83 -14.52 -8.72 -6.57
CA LYS A 83 -15.95 -8.39 -6.46
C LYS A 83 -16.83 -9.17 -7.44
N ILE A 84 -16.29 -9.63 -8.57
CA ILE A 84 -17.04 -10.48 -9.52
C ILE A 84 -17.16 -11.91 -9.02
N ILE A 85 -16.09 -12.44 -8.40
CA ILE A 85 -16.09 -13.84 -7.94
C ILE A 85 -16.64 -14.00 -6.52
N TYR A 86 -16.71 -12.92 -5.75
CA TYR A 86 -17.30 -12.85 -4.42
C TYR A 86 -18.27 -11.67 -4.36
N ASP A 87 -19.56 -11.95 -4.63
CA ASP A 87 -20.62 -10.94 -4.72
C ASP A 87 -20.72 -10.03 -3.48
N ASP A 88 -20.38 -10.57 -2.30
CA ASP A 88 -20.38 -9.87 -1.01
C ASP A 88 -18.96 -9.63 -0.48
N TYR A 89 -18.00 -9.29 -1.34
CA TYR A 89 -16.63 -8.95 -0.89
C TYR A 89 -16.67 -7.67 -0.05
N PRO A 90 -16.53 -7.75 1.29
CA PRO A 90 -16.82 -6.61 2.15
C PRO A 90 -15.69 -5.58 2.17
N TYR A 91 -14.47 -6.00 1.78
CA TYR A 91 -13.26 -5.19 1.86
C TYR A 91 -12.90 -4.50 0.54
N PHE A 92 -13.88 -4.30 -0.36
CA PHE A 92 -13.61 -3.77 -1.70
C PHE A 92 -12.94 -2.39 -1.65
N GLU A 93 -13.46 -1.50 -0.80
CA GLU A 93 -12.95 -0.12 -0.73
C GLU A 93 -11.61 -0.07 0.00
N GLU A 94 -11.44 -0.80 1.09
CA GLU A 94 -10.18 -0.94 1.82
C GLU A 94 -9.08 -1.50 0.91
N THR A 95 -9.41 -2.51 0.10
CA THR A 95 -8.44 -3.07 -0.85
C THR A 95 -8.09 -2.03 -1.93
N ASN A 96 -9.04 -1.20 -2.39
CA ASN A 96 -8.73 -0.12 -3.32
C ASN A 96 -7.73 0.87 -2.71
N GLU A 97 -7.90 1.25 -1.45
CA GLU A 97 -6.97 2.14 -0.74
C GLU A 97 -5.56 1.56 -0.65
N VAL A 98 -5.44 0.27 -0.31
CA VAL A 98 -4.13 -0.41 -0.30
C VAL A 98 -3.49 -0.40 -1.70
N PHE A 99 -4.27 -0.57 -2.77
CA PHE A 99 -3.77 -0.46 -4.14
C PHE A 99 -3.42 0.99 -4.55
N VAL A 100 -3.96 2.01 -3.88
CA VAL A 100 -3.52 3.39 -4.05
C VAL A 100 -2.17 3.61 -3.38
N VAL A 101 -1.99 3.13 -2.15
CA VAL A 101 -0.71 3.20 -1.43
C VAL A 101 0.37 2.42 -2.18
N ARG A 102 0.06 1.23 -2.71
CA ARG A 102 0.99 0.47 -3.56
C ARG A 102 1.46 1.28 -4.75
N ASP A 103 0.53 1.87 -5.51
CA ASP A 103 0.88 2.61 -6.72
C ASP A 103 1.78 3.80 -6.37
N LEU A 104 1.48 4.47 -5.27
CA LEU A 104 2.30 5.55 -4.74
C LEU A 104 3.72 5.10 -4.40
N LEU A 105 3.87 3.98 -3.70
CA LEU A 105 5.16 3.40 -3.34
C LEU A 105 5.94 2.93 -4.57
N ALA A 106 5.27 2.28 -5.51
CA ALA A 106 5.90 1.69 -6.70
C ALA A 106 6.30 2.75 -7.74
N HIS A 107 5.53 3.84 -7.85
CA HIS A 107 5.77 4.91 -8.84
C HIS A 107 6.39 6.17 -8.22
N ASN A 108 6.64 6.15 -6.91
CA ASN A 108 7.31 7.18 -6.12
C ASN A 108 6.88 8.60 -6.49
N HIS A 109 5.62 8.93 -6.20
CA HIS A 109 5.07 10.26 -6.44
C HIS A 109 5.93 11.31 -5.73
N LEU A 110 6.62 12.15 -6.51
CA LEU A 110 7.54 13.16 -6.02
C LEU A 110 6.81 14.19 -5.15
N LEU A 111 7.27 14.31 -3.91
CA LEU A 111 6.87 15.36 -2.98
C LEU A 111 8.04 16.32 -2.75
N LYS A 112 7.70 17.60 -2.61
CA LYS A 112 8.60 18.63 -2.12
C LYS A 112 8.14 19.05 -0.73
N VAL A 113 8.96 18.74 0.27
CA VAL A 113 8.75 19.18 1.66
C VAL A 113 9.65 20.38 1.92
N SER A 114 9.08 21.47 2.42
CA SER A 114 9.78 22.63 2.95
C SER A 114 9.69 22.61 4.47
N PHE A 115 10.82 22.79 5.14
CA PHE A 115 10.93 22.74 6.59
C PHE A 115 11.75 23.91 7.12
N ASP A 116 11.43 24.35 8.33
CA ASP A 116 12.31 25.20 9.13
C ASP A 116 13.16 24.32 10.04
N TYR A 117 14.38 24.78 10.30
CA TYR A 117 15.29 24.16 11.26
C TYR A 117 15.49 25.11 12.43
N ASN A 118 15.13 24.69 13.64
CA ASN A 118 15.33 25.43 14.88
C ASN A 118 15.98 24.55 15.95
N ASP A 119 16.20 25.09 17.15
CA ASP A 119 16.81 24.37 18.27
C ASP A 119 15.96 23.18 18.77
N GLU A 120 14.67 23.12 18.41
CA GLU A 120 13.74 22.03 18.73
C GLU A 120 13.70 20.93 17.64
N GLY A 121 14.37 21.14 16.50
CA GLY A 121 14.48 20.19 15.40
C GLY A 121 14.02 20.74 14.05
N MET A 122 13.63 19.83 13.15
CA MET A 122 13.01 20.22 11.89
C MET A 122 11.49 20.28 12.05
N LYS A 123 10.88 21.40 11.64
CA LYS A 123 9.43 21.58 11.60
C LYS A 123 8.94 21.72 10.17
N GLU A 124 7.93 20.94 9.77
CA GLU A 124 7.34 21.06 8.45
C GLU A 124 6.61 22.39 8.28
N ASN A 125 6.90 23.10 7.18
CA ASN A 125 6.18 24.30 6.78
C ASN A 125 5.16 24.04 5.68
N LYS A 126 5.56 23.24 4.69
CA LYS A 126 4.75 23.01 3.50
C LYS A 126 5.18 21.73 2.78
N THR A 127 4.22 20.86 2.53
CA THR A 127 4.35 19.76 1.56
C THR A 127 3.61 20.10 0.27
N VAL A 128 4.28 19.90 -0.88
CA VAL A 128 3.70 20.06 -2.21
C VAL A 128 3.91 18.78 -3.00
N ARG A 129 2.80 18.18 -3.43
CA ARG A 129 2.81 17.07 -4.36
C ARG A 129 3.05 17.58 -5.78
N ILE A 130 4.15 17.15 -6.39
CA ILE A 130 4.57 17.61 -7.73
C ILE A 130 3.81 16.83 -8.81
N SER A 131 3.56 15.55 -8.60
CA SER A 131 2.81 14.71 -9.54
C SER A 131 1.33 14.62 -9.14
N SER A 132 0.44 15.06 -10.02
CA SER A 132 -1.00 14.82 -9.86
C SER A 132 -1.28 13.31 -9.81
N GLY A 133 -1.98 12.86 -8.78
CA GLY A 133 -2.51 11.49 -8.70
C GLY A 133 -3.49 11.21 -9.84
N ASP A 134 -3.84 9.94 -10.02
CA ASP A 134 -4.87 9.53 -10.98
C ASP A 134 -6.28 9.63 -10.36
N LYS A 135 -7.32 9.31 -11.16
CA LYS A 135 -8.71 9.30 -10.66
C LYS A 135 -8.91 8.36 -9.48
N LYS A 136 -8.15 7.26 -9.42
CA LYS A 136 -8.22 6.28 -8.33
C LYS A 136 -7.68 6.91 -7.05
N PHE A 137 -6.55 7.61 -7.12
CA PHE A 137 -5.99 8.36 -5.99
C PHE A 137 -6.99 9.38 -5.45
N SER A 138 -7.52 10.26 -6.30
CA SER A 138 -8.47 11.30 -5.85
C SER A 138 -9.77 10.76 -5.25
N ALA A 139 -10.18 9.54 -5.61
CA ALA A 139 -11.39 8.92 -5.08
C ALA A 139 -11.20 8.28 -3.69
N ASN A 140 -9.96 8.03 -3.28
CA ASN A 140 -9.62 7.22 -2.10
C ASN A 140 -8.76 7.98 -1.08
N VAL A 141 -8.42 9.24 -1.33
CA VAL A 141 -7.49 10.02 -0.52
C VAL A 141 -8.12 11.35 -0.12
N CYS A 142 -8.09 11.65 1.17
CA CYS A 142 -8.48 12.95 1.72
C CYS A 142 -7.38 13.97 1.42
N ALA A 143 -7.71 14.98 0.59
CA ALA A 143 -6.75 15.99 0.16
C ALA A 143 -6.18 16.84 1.30
N ASP A 144 -6.94 17.04 2.38
CA ASP A 144 -6.52 17.87 3.52
C ASP A 144 -5.55 17.15 4.45
N THR A 145 -5.69 15.83 4.58
CA THR A 145 -4.88 15.01 5.50
C THR A 145 -3.78 14.21 4.81
N GLU A 146 -3.83 14.13 3.47
CA GLU A 146 -3.02 13.21 2.66
C GLU A 146 -3.07 11.76 3.17
N LYS A 147 -4.22 11.35 3.73
CA LYS A 147 -4.49 9.98 4.17
C LYS A 147 -5.59 9.34 3.35
N THR A 148 -5.57 8.02 3.26
CA THR A 148 -6.68 7.26 2.70
C THR A 148 -7.92 7.43 3.59
N ILE A 149 -9.11 7.38 3.00
CA ILE A 149 -10.35 7.80 3.66
C ILE A 149 -10.83 6.79 4.71
N ILE A 150 -10.72 5.49 4.42
CA ILE A 150 -11.28 4.41 5.22
C ILE A 150 -10.23 3.86 6.18
N LEU A 151 -9.04 3.52 5.66
CA LEU A 151 -7.97 2.91 6.44
C LEU A 151 -7.07 3.95 7.14
N GLY A 152 -7.17 5.22 6.77
CA GLY A 152 -6.36 6.28 7.38
C GLY A 152 -4.85 6.14 7.11
N LEU A 153 -4.47 5.48 6.03
CA LEU A 153 -3.07 5.24 5.65
C LEU A 153 -2.47 6.50 5.02
N ASN A 154 -1.23 6.82 5.36
CA ASN A 154 -0.48 7.91 4.79
C ASN A 154 -0.28 7.69 3.29
N THR A 155 -0.42 8.77 2.55
CA THR A 155 -0.08 8.82 1.13
C THR A 155 1.14 9.71 0.88
N ASN A 156 1.77 10.21 1.93
CA ASN A 156 3.09 10.81 1.84
C ASN A 156 4.15 9.69 1.96
N PRO A 157 4.99 9.43 0.93
CA PRO A 157 5.98 8.36 0.97
C PRO A 157 6.91 8.38 2.18
N ILE A 158 7.26 9.55 2.71
CA ILE A 158 8.15 9.65 3.88
C ILE A 158 7.42 9.46 5.21
N LEU A 159 6.08 9.38 5.21
CA LEU A 159 5.26 9.15 6.41
C LEU A 159 4.61 7.74 6.42
N ILE A 160 4.95 6.88 5.46
CA ILE A 160 4.45 5.49 5.48
C ILE A 160 4.94 4.80 6.75
N GLY A 161 4.02 4.13 7.45
CA GLY A 161 4.24 3.52 8.76
C GLY A 161 4.15 4.50 9.95
N TYR A 162 3.96 5.80 9.71
CA TYR A 162 3.84 6.81 10.76
C TYR A 162 2.38 7.16 11.04
N ASN A 163 1.85 6.76 12.21
CA ASN A 163 0.42 6.92 12.54
C ASN A 163 -0.51 6.37 11.43
N ASP A 164 -0.04 5.32 10.74
CA ASP A 164 -0.84 4.47 9.88
C ASP A 164 -1.59 3.50 10.78
N SER A 165 -2.91 3.71 10.88
CA SER A 165 -3.85 2.83 11.57
C SER A 165 -3.36 2.24 12.90
N TRP A 166 -3.32 3.09 13.92
CA TRP A 166 -3.63 2.70 15.30
C TRP A 166 -4.53 3.78 15.92
N PRO A 167 -5.61 3.45 16.66
CA PRO A 167 -6.30 4.42 17.50
C PRO A 167 -5.39 5.00 18.58
#